data_AF-A0A316B406-F1
#
_entry.id   AF-A0A316B406-F1
#
_cell.length_a   1.000
_cell.length_b   1.000
_cell.length_c   1.000
_cell.angle_alpha   90.00
_cell.angle_beta   90.00
_cell.angle_gamma   90.00
#
_symmetry.space_group_name_H-M   'P 1'
#
loop_
_entity.id
_entity.type
_entity.pdbx_description
1 polymer ?
#
loop_
_entity_poly.entity_id
_entity_poly.type
_entity_poly.pdbx_seq_one_letter_code
_entity_poly.pdbx_strand_id
1 'polypeptide(L)'
;MNFAFTSIIIFIILAPGYIYIVAYRTSKLCIRKPASDFIKEISIAIIPAFLAHVLGIFLIEWSSGYRVDFRLLGTLLLGAGQQKGGASESFDLLYAYKYLIGAYIVLLSFGCYGLGHLTRFIVRRLRLDLNYRIFRFSNKWHYIFSGECLGFPDVPDQYNEISFVSIDVLCNVGGHQYIYIGRLLDYHIGLDGELTAVHLKYPKRRKLVDDAVEPLHTFEGNSKYYRIPSRFIIPMGNIINLNINYIGLIEETSSNEDLTDAIEMI
;
A
#
# COMPACT_ATOMS: atom_id res chain seq x y z
N MET A 1 -14.63 28.99 -28.16
CA MET A 1 -13.68 28.26 -27.30
C MET A 1 -13.96 26.78 -27.45
N ASN A 2 -12.99 25.95 -27.84
CA ASN A 2 -13.22 24.51 -27.97
C ASN A 2 -12.93 23.84 -26.62
N PHE A 3 -13.95 23.71 -25.79
CA PHE A 3 -13.83 23.10 -24.45
C PHE A 3 -13.16 21.72 -24.47
N ALA A 4 -13.33 20.95 -25.56
CA ALA A 4 -12.69 19.65 -25.70
C ALA A 4 -11.15 19.77 -25.79
N PHE A 5 -10.65 20.77 -26.52
CA PHE A 5 -9.20 20.99 -26.67
C PHE A 5 -8.54 21.40 -25.35
N THR A 6 -9.11 22.39 -24.65
CA THR A 6 -8.62 22.82 -23.34
C THR A 6 -8.61 21.66 -22.34
N SER A 7 -9.65 20.82 -22.35
CA SER A 7 -9.72 19.64 -21.48
C SER A 7 -8.59 18.64 -21.76
N ILE A 8 -8.31 18.35 -23.04
CA ILE A 8 -7.20 17.45 -23.42
C ILE A 8 -5.86 18.00 -22.94
N ILE A 9 -5.60 19.29 -23.10
CA ILE A 9 -4.36 19.92 -22.60
C ILE A 9 -4.25 19.75 -21.08
N ILE A 10 -5.32 20.02 -20.34
CA ILE A 10 -5.34 19.86 -18.88
C ILE A 10 -5.01 18.41 -18.50
N PHE A 11 -5.60 17.42 -19.18
CA PHE A 11 -5.27 16.01 -18.95
C PHE A 11 -3.80 15.68 -19.21
N ILE A 12 -3.22 16.21 -20.29
CA ILE A 12 -1.81 16.01 -20.63
C ILE A 12 -0.89 16.62 -19.56
N ILE A 13 -1.21 17.82 -19.05
CA ILE A 13 -0.47 18.49 -17.97
C ILE A 13 -0.60 17.73 -16.64
N LEU A 14 -1.75 17.11 -16.38
CA LEU A 14 -1.97 16.34 -15.14
C LEU A 14 -1.37 14.93 -15.19
N ALA A 15 -1.09 14.40 -16.38
CA ALA A 15 -0.61 13.03 -16.55
C ALA A 15 0.65 12.68 -15.72
N PRO A 16 1.70 13.51 -15.65
CA PRO A 16 2.88 13.20 -14.83
C PRO A 16 2.54 13.03 -13.34
N GLY A 17 1.66 13.87 -12.80
CA GLY A 17 1.23 13.78 -11.41
C GLY A 17 0.38 12.54 -11.13
N TYR A 18 -0.48 12.15 -12.07
CA TYR A 18 -1.25 10.92 -11.97
C TYR A 18 -0.33 9.68 -12.00
N ILE A 19 0.66 9.68 -12.90
CA ILE A 19 1.66 8.59 -13.01
C ILE A 19 2.46 8.45 -11.72
N TYR A 20 2.85 9.57 -11.07
CA TYR A 20 3.48 9.56 -9.76
C TYR A 20 2.61 8.83 -8.70
N ILE A 21 1.31 9.15 -8.65
CA ILE A 21 0.38 8.52 -7.70
C ILE A 21 0.24 7.03 -7.96
N VAL A 22 0.08 6.64 -9.23
CA VAL A 22 0.00 5.23 -9.63
C VAL A 22 1.27 4.51 -9.18
N ALA A 23 2.45 5.03 -9.50
CA ALA A 23 3.74 4.45 -9.12
C ALA A 23 3.88 4.29 -7.60
N TYR A 24 3.53 5.32 -6.82
CA TYR A 24 3.52 5.28 -5.36
C TYR A 24 2.59 4.15 -4.84
N ARG A 25 1.42 3.95 -5.45
CA ARG A 25 0.40 2.99 -5.00
C ARG A 25 0.53 1.56 -5.54
N THR A 26 1.57 1.20 -6.29
CA THR A 26 1.72 -0.14 -6.89
C THR A 26 1.92 -1.31 -5.90
N SER A 27 2.30 -1.05 -4.65
CA SER A 27 2.63 -2.06 -3.63
C SER A 27 1.41 -2.66 -2.93
N LYS A 28 1.56 -3.85 -2.32
CA LYS A 28 0.58 -4.48 -1.41
C LYS A 28 0.20 -3.58 -0.22
N LEU A 29 1.03 -2.60 0.10
CA LEU A 29 0.78 -1.57 1.12
C LEU A 29 -0.41 -0.67 0.79
N CYS A 30 -0.76 -0.55 -0.49
CA CYS A 30 -1.83 0.33 -0.95
C CYS A 30 -3.00 -0.49 -1.48
N ILE A 31 -4.22 -0.10 -1.10
CA ILE A 31 -5.44 -0.63 -1.70
C ILE A 31 -5.53 -0.10 -3.14
N ARG A 32 -5.70 -1.01 -4.09
CA ARG A 32 -6.03 -0.68 -5.47
C ARG A 32 -7.53 -0.37 -5.52
N LYS A 33 -7.86 0.91 -5.41
CA LYS A 33 -9.25 1.34 -5.59
C LYS A 33 -9.61 1.30 -7.07
N PRO A 34 -10.84 0.90 -7.42
CA PRO A 34 -11.35 1.03 -8.77
C PRO A 34 -11.50 2.52 -9.10
N ALA A 35 -11.54 2.85 -10.38
CA ALA A 35 -11.65 4.22 -10.91
C ALA A 35 -12.95 4.96 -10.52
N SER A 36 -13.76 4.43 -9.59
CA SER A 36 -15.03 5.02 -9.16
C SER A 36 -14.88 6.39 -8.49
N ASP A 37 -13.66 6.79 -8.13
CA ASP A 37 -13.36 8.12 -7.61
C ASP A 37 -12.33 8.87 -8.48
N PHE A 38 -12.53 8.81 -9.80
CA PHE A 38 -11.69 9.46 -10.80
C PHE A 38 -11.42 10.95 -10.50
N ILE A 39 -12.45 11.68 -10.04
CA ILE A 39 -12.33 13.10 -9.69
C ILE A 39 -11.34 13.28 -8.54
N LYS A 40 -11.40 12.45 -7.50
CA LYS A 40 -10.43 12.50 -6.39
C LYS A 40 -9.03 12.12 -6.84
N GLU A 41 -8.89 11.12 -7.71
CA GLU A 41 -7.58 10.73 -8.22
C GLU A 41 -6.91 11.86 -9.00
N ILE A 42 -7.67 12.55 -9.85
CA ILE A 42 -7.22 13.75 -10.55
C ILE A 42 -6.91 14.88 -9.58
N SER A 43 -7.79 15.11 -8.60
CA SER A 43 -7.60 16.20 -7.62
C SER A 43 -6.29 16.04 -6.83
N ILE A 44 -5.97 14.80 -6.43
CA ILE A 44 -4.71 14.49 -5.75
C ILE A 44 -3.53 14.61 -6.73
N ALA A 45 -3.72 14.34 -8.02
CA ALA A 45 -2.69 14.44 -9.06
C ALA A 45 -2.26 15.89 -9.38
N ILE A 46 -3.09 16.88 -9.09
CA ILE A 46 -2.79 18.31 -9.34
C ILE A 46 -1.49 18.72 -8.65
N ILE A 47 -1.34 18.39 -7.36
CA ILE A 47 -0.18 18.79 -6.56
C ILE A 47 1.15 18.21 -7.10
N PRO A 48 1.30 16.88 -7.29
CA PRO A 48 2.53 16.33 -7.84
C PRO A 48 2.75 16.74 -9.31
N ALA A 49 1.70 16.93 -10.11
CA ALA A 49 1.85 17.43 -11.48
C ALA A 49 2.43 18.86 -11.47
N PHE A 50 1.88 19.74 -10.65
CA PHE A 50 2.37 21.11 -10.50
C PHE A 50 3.83 21.15 -10.05
N LEU A 51 4.17 20.41 -8.99
CA LEU A 51 5.56 20.35 -8.49
C LEU A 51 6.52 19.78 -9.54
N ALA A 52 6.11 18.75 -10.28
CA ALA A 52 6.91 18.16 -11.34
C ALA A 52 7.15 19.16 -12.48
N HIS A 53 6.13 19.90 -12.91
CA HIS A 53 6.27 20.93 -13.94
C HIS A 53 7.17 22.08 -13.48
N VAL A 54 7.01 22.58 -12.25
CA VAL A 54 7.88 23.63 -11.68
C VAL A 54 9.33 23.17 -11.68
N LEU A 55 9.60 21.96 -11.17
CA LEU A 55 10.96 21.41 -11.14
C LEU A 55 11.52 21.16 -12.55
N GLY A 56 10.71 20.59 -13.44
CA GLY A 56 11.12 20.29 -14.81
C GLY A 56 11.43 21.55 -15.61
N ILE A 57 10.61 22.59 -15.49
CA ILE A 57 10.87 23.90 -16.12
C ILE A 57 12.15 24.48 -15.55
N PHE A 58 12.28 24.54 -14.21
CA PHE A 58 13.50 25.03 -13.57
C PHE A 58 14.76 24.32 -14.08
N LEU A 59 14.73 22.99 -14.22
CA LEU A 59 15.86 22.22 -14.75
C LEU A 59 16.15 22.53 -16.22
N ILE A 60 15.14 22.75 -17.05
CA ILE A 60 15.31 23.13 -18.46
C ILE A 60 15.92 24.53 -18.56
N GLU A 61 15.37 25.52 -17.86
CA GLU A 61 15.86 26.90 -17.90
C GLU A 61 17.30 26.97 -17.37
N TRP A 62 17.61 26.20 -16.32
CA TRP A 62 18.95 26.10 -15.76
C TRP A 62 19.95 25.41 -16.69
N SER A 63 19.58 24.30 -17.34
CA SER A 63 20.52 23.50 -18.14
C SER A 63 20.69 23.99 -19.58
N SER A 64 19.66 24.59 -20.18
CA SER A 64 19.66 24.96 -21.60
C SER A 64 19.64 26.47 -21.84
N GLY A 65 19.35 27.29 -20.83
CA GLY A 65 19.13 28.73 -20.98
C GLY A 65 17.85 29.11 -21.74
N TYR A 66 17.07 28.12 -22.19
CA TYR A 66 15.77 28.35 -22.81
C TYR A 66 14.76 28.83 -21.77
N ARG A 67 13.99 29.89 -22.06
CA ARG A 67 12.94 30.40 -21.17
C ARG A 67 11.57 29.93 -21.65
N VAL A 68 10.79 29.36 -20.76
CA VAL A 68 9.47 28.85 -21.10
C VAL A 68 8.48 30.01 -21.20
N ASP A 69 7.86 30.19 -22.37
CA ASP A 69 6.84 31.22 -22.57
C ASP A 69 5.47 30.77 -22.06
N PHE A 70 5.13 31.19 -20.85
CA PHE A 70 3.83 30.94 -20.23
C PHE A 70 2.67 31.65 -20.93
N ARG A 71 2.91 32.67 -21.77
CA ARG A 71 1.85 33.35 -22.54
C ARG A 71 1.23 32.42 -23.57
N LEU A 72 2.04 31.55 -24.18
CA LEU A 72 1.58 30.52 -25.11
C LEU A 72 0.59 29.58 -24.40
N LEU A 73 0.96 29.09 -23.21
CA LEU A 73 0.11 28.21 -22.42
C LEU A 73 -1.19 28.90 -21.98
N GLY A 74 -1.11 30.16 -21.53
CA GLY A 74 -2.28 30.96 -21.16
C GLY A 74 -3.24 31.16 -22.34
N THR A 75 -2.70 31.45 -23.53
CA THR A 75 -3.48 31.63 -24.76
C THR A 75 -4.17 30.34 -25.20
N LEU A 76 -3.49 29.19 -25.06
CA LEU A 76 -4.05 27.88 -25.37
C LEU A 76 -5.13 27.43 -24.38
N LEU A 77 -4.98 27.75 -23.09
CA LEU A 77 -5.92 27.34 -22.03
C LEU A 77 -7.17 28.23 -21.97
N LEU A 78 -6.99 29.56 -21.95
CA LEU A 78 -8.09 30.52 -21.77
C LEU A 78 -8.83 30.81 -23.09
N GLY A 79 -8.26 30.38 -24.21
CA GLY A 79 -8.68 30.83 -25.54
C GLY A 79 -8.30 32.29 -25.76
N ALA A 80 -8.06 32.67 -27.00
CA ALA A 80 -7.69 34.04 -27.36
C ALA A 80 -8.79 35.05 -26.99
N GLY A 81 -8.74 35.57 -25.77
CA GLY A 81 -9.41 36.80 -25.39
C GLY A 81 -8.76 37.95 -26.16
N GLN A 82 -9.48 38.51 -27.12
CA GLN A 82 -9.33 39.88 -27.65
C GLN A 82 -8.14 40.22 -28.58
N GLN A 83 -7.16 39.35 -28.84
CA GLN A 83 -6.15 39.62 -29.89
C GLN A 83 -6.45 38.89 -31.19
N LYS A 84 -6.86 39.64 -32.23
CA LYS A 84 -6.87 39.19 -33.62
C LYS A 84 -5.44 38.78 -34.01
N GLY A 85 -5.18 37.48 -34.13
CA GLY A 85 -3.90 36.91 -34.60
C GLY A 85 -3.11 36.06 -33.60
N GLY A 86 -3.32 36.20 -32.29
CA GLY A 86 -2.49 35.49 -31.28
C GLY A 86 -2.77 33.99 -31.15
N ALA A 87 -4.00 33.55 -31.49
CA ALA A 87 -4.36 32.13 -31.39
C ALA A 87 -3.69 31.28 -32.48
N SER A 88 -3.71 31.76 -33.74
CA SER A 88 -3.11 31.03 -34.88
C SER A 88 -1.61 30.88 -34.71
N GLU A 89 -0.92 31.94 -34.31
CA GLU A 89 0.52 31.89 -34.03
C GLU A 89 0.85 30.90 -32.91
N SER A 90 0.01 30.84 -31.87
CA SER A 90 0.16 29.86 -30.79
C SER A 90 0.01 28.42 -31.27
N PHE A 91 -0.91 28.16 -32.20
CA PHE A 91 -1.08 26.84 -32.81
C PHE A 91 0.06 26.49 -33.76
N ASP A 92 0.61 27.45 -34.51
CA ASP A 92 1.76 27.24 -35.39
C ASP A 92 3.02 26.88 -34.58
N LEU A 93 3.26 27.58 -33.47
CA LEU A 93 4.34 27.25 -32.54
C LEU A 93 4.13 25.87 -31.90
N LEU A 94 2.91 25.56 -31.47
CA LEU A 94 2.58 24.22 -30.94
C LEU A 94 2.86 23.13 -31.98
N TYR A 95 2.51 23.36 -33.24
CA TYR A 95 2.77 22.40 -34.33
C TYR A 95 4.25 22.26 -34.65
N ALA A 96 5.01 23.37 -34.66
CA ALA A 96 6.44 23.38 -34.91
C ALA A 96 7.20 22.60 -33.81
N TYR A 97 6.83 22.78 -32.55
CA TYR A 97 7.54 22.22 -31.39
C TYR A 97 6.87 20.97 -30.78
N LYS A 98 5.88 20.38 -31.45
CA LYS A 98 5.08 19.24 -30.93
C LYS A 98 5.91 18.07 -30.39
N TYR A 99 7.02 17.73 -31.05
CA TYR A 99 7.88 16.62 -30.62
C TYR A 99 8.68 16.95 -29.37
N LEU A 100 9.16 18.19 -29.24
CA LEU A 100 9.89 18.63 -28.05
C LEU A 100 8.96 18.73 -26.84
N ILE A 101 7.76 19.27 -27.03
CA ILE A 101 6.71 19.31 -25.99
C ILE A 101 6.32 17.87 -25.59
N GLY A 102 6.10 17.00 -26.57
CA GLY A 102 5.81 15.58 -26.31
C GLY A 102 6.93 14.88 -25.54
N ALA A 103 8.18 15.07 -25.96
CA ALA A 103 9.35 14.52 -25.28
C ALA A 103 9.47 15.03 -23.83
N TYR A 104 9.19 16.31 -23.60
CA TYR A 104 9.15 16.89 -22.26
C TYR A 104 8.12 16.19 -21.37
N ILE A 105 6.87 16.05 -21.82
CA ILE A 105 5.81 15.39 -21.05
C ILE A 105 6.15 13.92 -20.78
N VAL A 106 6.69 13.21 -21.77
CA VAL A 106 7.08 11.80 -21.62
C VAL A 106 8.23 11.66 -20.62
N LEU A 107 9.29 12.44 -20.77
CA LEU A 107 10.44 12.40 -19.87
C LEU A 107 10.05 12.77 -18.44
N LEU A 108 9.21 13.80 -18.28
CA LEU A 108 8.69 14.21 -16.98
C LEU A 108 7.84 13.10 -16.35
N SER A 109 7.02 12.42 -17.16
CA SER A 109 6.20 11.28 -16.72
C SER A 109 7.05 10.11 -16.24
N PHE A 110 8.14 9.77 -16.95
CA PHE A 110 9.11 8.75 -16.50
C PHE A 110 9.81 9.17 -15.20
N GLY A 111 10.19 10.44 -15.07
CA GLY A 111 10.75 10.99 -13.84
C GLY A 111 9.78 10.86 -12.66
N CYS A 112 8.52 11.25 -12.86
CA CYS A 112 7.45 11.11 -11.87
C CYS A 112 7.19 9.65 -11.47
N TYR A 113 7.22 8.72 -12.44
CA TYR A 113 7.10 7.29 -12.16
C TYR A 113 8.21 6.82 -11.22
N GLY A 114 9.47 7.15 -11.53
CA GLY A 114 10.62 6.84 -10.68
C GLY A 114 10.51 7.49 -9.29
N LEU A 115 10.14 8.77 -9.23
CA LEU A 115 9.95 9.51 -7.98
C LEU A 115 8.84 8.91 -7.11
N GLY A 116 7.76 8.38 -7.68
CA GLY A 116 6.70 7.72 -6.92
C GLY A 116 7.21 6.45 -6.22
N HIS A 117 8.00 5.64 -6.92
CA HIS A 117 8.66 4.47 -6.32
C HIS A 117 9.70 4.87 -5.27
N LEU A 118 10.52 5.88 -5.56
CA LEU A 118 11.54 6.38 -4.64
C LEU A 118 10.92 6.95 -3.35
N THR A 119 9.87 7.75 -3.48
CA THR A 119 9.20 8.35 -2.31
C THR A 119 8.61 7.27 -1.42
N ARG A 120 7.96 6.24 -2.00
CA ARG A 120 7.49 5.08 -1.23
C ARG A 120 8.65 4.36 -0.53
N PHE A 121 9.75 4.15 -1.24
CA PHE A 121 10.94 3.51 -0.68
C PHE A 121 11.49 4.31 0.51
N ILE A 122 11.60 5.63 0.38
CA ILE A 122 12.05 6.53 1.46
C ILE A 122 11.10 6.45 2.66
N VAL A 123 9.78 6.56 2.44
CA VAL A 123 8.76 6.46 3.50
C VAL A 123 8.93 5.16 4.28
N ARG A 124 9.11 4.02 3.60
CA ARG A 124 9.30 2.71 4.25
C ARG A 124 10.66 2.54 4.90
N ARG A 125 11.74 3.00 4.26
CA ARG A 125 13.10 2.87 4.78
C ARG A 125 13.29 3.68 6.05
N LEU A 126 12.69 4.86 6.11
CA LEU A 126 12.70 5.75 7.27
C LEU A 126 11.55 5.49 8.25
N ARG A 127 10.70 4.47 7.99
CA ARG A 127 9.52 4.12 8.80
C ARG A 127 8.60 5.32 9.10
N LEU A 128 8.52 6.27 8.16
CA LEU A 128 7.71 7.48 8.34
C LEU A 128 6.24 7.15 8.46
N ASP A 129 5.80 6.08 7.82
CA ASP A 129 4.43 5.58 7.88
C ASP A 129 4.06 5.01 9.26
N LEU A 130 5.03 4.48 10.02
CA LEU A 130 4.79 4.04 11.39
C LEU A 130 4.72 5.22 12.36
N ASN A 131 5.64 6.17 12.20
CA ASN A 131 5.82 7.30 13.11
C ASN A 131 4.79 8.43 12.91
N TYR A 132 4.31 8.64 11.69
CA TYR A 132 3.42 9.75 11.36
C TYR A 132 2.20 9.28 10.56
N ARG A 133 1.01 9.59 11.08
CA ARG A 133 -0.28 9.17 10.50
C ARG A 133 -0.46 9.59 9.04
N ILE A 134 0.08 10.73 8.62
CA ILE A 134 -0.09 11.25 7.25
C ILE A 134 0.62 10.40 6.18
N PHE A 135 1.67 9.65 6.58
CA PHE A 135 2.41 8.78 5.66
C PHE A 135 1.91 7.33 5.68
N ARG A 136 0.93 6.99 6.54
CA ARG A 136 0.34 5.65 6.60
C ARG A 136 -0.25 5.26 5.25
N PHE A 137 0.08 4.06 4.80
CA PHE A 137 -0.50 3.51 3.58
C PHE A 137 -1.97 3.11 3.81
N SER A 138 -2.74 3.03 2.72
CA SER A 138 -4.18 2.82 2.81
C SER A 138 -4.57 1.41 3.26
N ASN A 139 -3.71 0.41 3.08
CA ASN A 139 -3.99 -0.96 3.50
C ASN A 139 -3.77 -1.14 5.02
N LYS A 140 -4.82 -0.91 5.81
CA LYS A 140 -4.83 -1.16 7.27
C LYS A 140 -4.50 -2.60 7.64
N TRP A 141 -4.98 -3.57 6.86
CA TRP A 141 -4.80 -4.99 7.13
C TRP A 141 -3.34 -5.42 6.97
N HIS A 142 -2.56 -4.74 6.13
CA HIS A 142 -1.13 -4.99 6.05
C HIS A 142 -0.43 -4.74 7.39
N TYR A 143 -0.72 -3.62 8.03
CA TYR A 143 -0.12 -3.28 9.33
C TYR A 143 -0.53 -4.26 10.43
N ILE A 144 -1.82 -4.64 10.44
CA ILE A 144 -2.35 -5.61 11.41
C ILE A 144 -1.69 -6.98 11.19
N PHE A 145 -1.71 -7.50 9.97
CA PHE A 145 -1.24 -8.86 9.70
C PHE A 145 0.29 -9.02 9.63
N SER A 146 1.04 -7.92 9.54
CA SER A 146 2.48 -7.91 9.76
C SER A 146 2.86 -7.62 11.22
N GLY A 147 1.92 -7.13 12.01
CA GLY A 147 2.14 -6.61 13.36
C GLY A 147 2.83 -5.25 13.43
N GLU A 148 3.15 -4.63 12.29
CA GLU A 148 3.71 -3.27 12.24
C GLU A 148 2.81 -2.23 12.91
N CYS A 149 1.50 -2.50 13.06
CA CYS A 149 0.58 -1.62 13.77
C CYS A 149 0.96 -1.39 15.24
N LEU A 150 1.65 -2.34 15.87
CA LEU A 150 2.11 -2.22 17.25
C LEU A 150 3.31 -1.25 17.37
N GLY A 151 3.94 -0.89 16.25
CA GLY A 151 4.95 0.17 16.19
C GLY A 151 4.36 1.58 16.09
N PHE A 152 3.03 1.72 16.09
CA PHE A 152 2.38 3.03 16.02
C PHE A 152 2.41 3.74 17.38
N PRO A 153 2.69 5.06 17.43
CA PRO A 153 2.76 5.82 18.70
C PRO A 153 1.46 5.81 19.51
N ASP A 154 0.32 5.59 18.85
CA ASP A 154 -1.02 5.53 19.42
C ASP A 154 -1.42 4.15 19.95
N VAL A 155 -0.58 3.12 19.80
CA VAL A 155 -0.82 1.75 20.26
C VAL A 155 0.01 1.48 21.53
N PRO A 156 -0.60 1.07 22.64
CA PRO A 156 0.10 0.88 23.92
C PRO A 156 0.99 -0.36 23.94
N ASP A 157 0.68 -1.36 23.11
CA ASP A 157 1.34 -2.64 23.09
C ASP A 157 2.69 -2.55 22.39
N GLN A 158 3.77 -2.96 23.08
CA GLN A 158 5.10 -3.09 22.51
C GLN A 158 5.40 -4.56 22.20
N TYR A 159 6.17 -4.78 21.14
CA TYR A 159 6.62 -6.10 20.75
C TYR A 159 8.04 -6.03 20.18
N ASN A 160 8.76 -7.16 20.30
CA ASN A 160 10.12 -7.31 19.75
C ASN A 160 10.04 -7.77 18.28
N GLU A 161 10.81 -8.78 17.89
CA GLU A 161 10.74 -9.35 16.56
C GLU A 161 9.55 -10.31 16.44
N ILE A 162 8.63 -10.04 15.51
CA ILE A 162 7.57 -11.00 15.16
C ILE A 162 8.15 -12.03 14.22
N SER A 163 8.17 -13.28 14.68
CA SER A 163 8.54 -14.41 13.83
C SER A 163 7.35 -14.88 12.99
N PHE A 164 6.13 -14.87 13.56
CA PHE A 164 4.91 -15.15 12.84
C PHE A 164 3.64 -14.65 13.54
N VAL A 165 2.57 -14.54 12.75
CA VAL A 165 1.23 -14.20 13.24
C VAL A 165 0.36 -15.46 13.25
N SER A 166 -0.24 -15.76 14.41
CA SER A 166 -1.27 -16.79 14.55
C SER A 166 -2.64 -16.12 14.61
N ILE A 167 -3.62 -16.69 13.94
CA ILE A 167 -4.99 -16.15 13.92
C ILE A 167 -5.96 -17.24 14.34
N ASP A 168 -6.87 -16.85 15.23
CA ASP A 168 -8.04 -17.65 15.58
C ASP A 168 -9.25 -17.02 14.89
N VAL A 169 -9.91 -17.80 14.04
CA VAL A 169 -11.03 -17.36 13.21
C VAL A 169 -12.28 -18.08 13.67
N LEU A 170 -13.23 -17.32 14.23
CA LEU A 170 -14.55 -17.84 14.57
C LEU A 170 -15.43 -17.78 13.32
N CYS A 171 -15.90 -18.94 12.87
CA CYS A 171 -16.73 -19.07 11.68
C CYS A 171 -18.10 -19.67 11.99
N ASN A 172 -19.10 -19.29 11.20
CA ASN A 172 -20.37 -20.01 11.11
C ASN A 172 -20.41 -20.86 9.85
N VAL A 173 -20.51 -22.18 10.00
CA VAL A 173 -20.60 -23.13 8.88
C VAL A 173 -21.78 -24.05 9.12
N GLY A 174 -22.81 -23.94 8.27
CA GLY A 174 -24.00 -24.79 8.37
C GLY A 174 -24.75 -24.65 9.70
N GLY A 175 -24.78 -23.45 10.29
CA GLY A 175 -25.44 -23.19 11.58
C GLY A 175 -24.61 -23.57 12.81
N HIS A 176 -23.40 -24.12 12.63
CA HIS A 176 -22.49 -24.46 13.71
C HIS A 176 -21.31 -23.49 13.77
N GLN A 177 -20.89 -23.16 14.99
CA GLN A 177 -19.75 -22.28 15.24
C GLN A 177 -18.46 -23.11 15.39
N TYR A 178 -17.48 -22.79 14.56
CA TYR A 178 -16.15 -23.42 14.57
C TYR A 178 -15.08 -22.37 14.80
N ILE A 179 -14.07 -22.72 15.60
CA ILE A 179 -12.84 -21.94 15.69
C ILE A 179 -11.79 -22.64 14.82
N TYR A 180 -11.24 -21.89 13.87
CA TYR A 180 -10.08 -22.28 13.08
C TYR A 180 -8.86 -21.54 13.61
N ILE A 181 -7.83 -22.29 14.03
CA ILE A 181 -6.56 -21.74 14.51
C ILE A 181 -5.48 -22.10 13.52
N GLY A 182 -4.66 -21.14 13.13
CA GLY A 182 -3.50 -21.41 12.28
C GLY A 182 -2.57 -20.22 12.14
N ARG A 183 -1.40 -20.47 11.55
CA ARG A 183 -0.47 -19.40 11.19
C ARG A 183 -1.01 -18.67 9.96
N LEU A 184 -1.03 -17.34 10.00
CA LEU A 184 -1.37 -16.54 8.82
C LEU A 184 -0.35 -16.79 7.71
N LEU A 185 -0.85 -17.15 6.53
CA LEU A 185 -0.04 -17.31 5.32
C LEU A 185 -0.18 -16.13 4.38
N ASP A 186 -1.43 -15.74 4.09
CA ASP A 186 -1.76 -14.64 3.19
C ASP A 186 -3.19 -14.15 3.47
N TYR A 187 -3.58 -13.05 2.85
CA TYR A 187 -4.94 -12.52 2.92
C TYR A 187 -5.30 -11.83 1.61
N HIS A 188 -6.60 -11.75 1.32
CA HIS A 188 -7.13 -11.01 0.19
C HIS A 188 -7.91 -9.80 0.67
N ILE A 189 -7.78 -8.70 -0.06
CA ILE A 189 -8.48 -7.45 0.22
C ILE A 189 -9.34 -7.11 -1.00
N GLY A 190 -10.55 -6.65 -0.73
CA GLY A 190 -11.46 -6.10 -1.71
C GLY A 190 -11.03 -4.73 -2.22
N LEU A 191 -11.78 -4.25 -3.20
CA LEU A 191 -11.60 -2.92 -3.79
C LEU A 191 -11.96 -1.77 -2.84
N ASP A 192 -12.82 -2.05 -1.87
CA ASP A 192 -13.20 -1.17 -0.76
C ASP A 192 -12.11 -1.02 0.30
N GLY A 193 -11.13 -1.92 0.33
CA GLY A 193 -10.11 -1.99 1.37
C GLY A 193 -10.44 -2.93 2.51
N GLU A 194 -11.53 -3.68 2.41
CA GLU A 194 -11.94 -4.64 3.42
C GLU A 194 -11.40 -6.04 3.13
N LEU A 195 -11.26 -6.82 4.20
CA LEU A 195 -10.76 -8.19 4.13
C LEU A 195 -11.79 -9.07 3.43
N THR A 196 -11.38 -9.83 2.40
CA THR A 196 -12.28 -10.74 1.67
C THR A 196 -12.01 -12.20 2.01
N ALA A 197 -10.76 -12.56 2.33
CA ALA A 197 -10.41 -13.89 2.78
C ALA A 197 -9.11 -13.90 3.59
N VAL A 198 -8.99 -14.88 4.48
CA VAL A 198 -7.77 -15.18 5.24
C VAL A 198 -7.27 -16.57 4.87
N HIS A 199 -5.97 -16.71 4.64
CA HIS A 199 -5.32 -17.98 4.33
C HIS A 199 -4.50 -18.45 5.52
N LEU A 200 -4.79 -19.65 6.01
CA LEU A 200 -4.12 -20.26 7.15
C LEU A 200 -3.19 -21.39 6.71
N LYS A 201 -2.02 -21.45 7.35
CA LYS A 201 -1.06 -22.55 7.32
C LYS A 201 -1.21 -23.39 8.59
N TYR A 202 -1.15 -24.71 8.42
CA TYR A 202 -1.35 -25.70 9.49
C TYR A 202 -2.64 -25.48 10.31
N PRO A 203 -3.80 -25.31 9.65
CA PRO A 203 -5.03 -25.01 10.35
C PRO A 203 -5.48 -26.20 11.20
N LYS A 204 -6.01 -25.86 12.37
CA LYS A 204 -6.71 -26.76 13.29
C LYS A 204 -8.12 -26.23 13.46
N ARG A 205 -9.12 -27.11 13.51
CA ARG A 205 -10.51 -26.73 13.78
C ARG A 205 -11.06 -27.41 15.01
N ARG A 206 -11.95 -26.74 15.73
CA ARG A 206 -12.79 -27.32 16.79
C ARG A 206 -14.15 -26.62 16.83
N LYS A 207 -15.17 -27.24 17.41
CA LYS A 207 -16.45 -26.57 17.64
C LYS A 207 -16.34 -25.66 18.86
N LEU A 208 -17.02 -24.52 18.83
CA LEU A 208 -17.03 -23.60 19.98
C LEU A 208 -17.76 -24.21 21.19
N VAL A 209 -18.82 -24.99 20.94
CA VAL A 209 -19.63 -25.62 22.00
C VAL A 209 -18.81 -26.58 22.88
N ASP A 210 -17.73 -27.14 22.34
CA ASP A 210 -16.85 -28.07 23.05
C ASP A 210 -15.99 -27.38 24.15
N ASP A 211 -16.01 -26.04 24.21
CA ASP A 211 -15.35 -25.25 25.27
C ASP A 211 -16.19 -25.12 26.54
N ALA A 212 -17.52 -25.21 26.43
CA ALA A 212 -18.41 -24.99 27.56
C ALA A 212 -18.41 -26.15 28.57
N VAL A 213 -17.77 -27.27 28.22
CA VAL A 213 -17.97 -28.56 28.90
C VAL A 213 -16.84 -28.94 29.87
N GLU A 214 -15.73 -28.20 29.94
CA GLU A 214 -14.62 -28.56 30.84
C GLU A 214 -14.09 -27.41 31.72
N PRO A 215 -13.93 -27.64 33.04
CA PRO A 215 -13.04 -26.83 33.87
C PRO A 215 -11.58 -27.05 33.45
N LEU A 216 -10.75 -26.05 33.70
CA LEU A 216 -9.35 -25.83 33.27
C LEU A 216 -8.30 -26.96 33.50
N HIS A 217 -8.67 -28.20 33.83
CA HIS A 217 -7.71 -29.27 34.14
C HIS A 217 -8.16 -30.65 33.64
N THR A 218 -7.72 -31.03 32.44
CA THR A 218 -7.37 -32.43 32.10
C THR A 218 -6.54 -32.47 30.82
N PHE A 219 -5.22 -32.49 30.99
CA PHE A 219 -4.22 -32.71 29.95
C PHE A 219 -4.01 -34.21 29.73
N GLU A 220 -4.96 -34.94 29.14
CA GLU A 220 -4.68 -36.29 28.63
C GLU A 220 -5.32 -36.54 27.25
N GLY A 221 -4.45 -36.57 26.23
CA GLY A 221 -4.53 -37.51 25.11
C GLY A 221 -5.39 -37.17 23.89
N ASN A 222 -6.46 -36.38 24.00
CA ASN A 222 -7.33 -36.09 22.84
C ASN A 222 -7.35 -34.60 22.52
N SER A 223 -6.52 -34.15 21.58
CA SER A 223 -6.60 -32.76 21.14
C SER A 223 -7.97 -32.54 20.51
N LYS A 224 -8.86 -31.77 21.16
CA LYS A 224 -10.18 -31.30 20.63
C LYS A 224 -10.09 -30.66 19.23
N TYR A 225 -8.86 -30.40 18.79
CA TYR A 225 -8.49 -29.85 17.51
C TYR A 225 -8.31 -30.93 16.44
N TYR A 226 -9.16 -30.88 15.41
CA TYR A 226 -8.94 -31.62 14.17
C TYR A 226 -7.95 -30.87 13.29
N ARG A 227 -6.81 -31.50 12.97
CA ARG A 227 -5.81 -30.94 12.05
C ARG A 227 -6.29 -31.04 10.61
N ILE A 228 -6.15 -29.96 9.85
CA ILE A 228 -6.43 -29.91 8.42
C ILE A 228 -5.07 -29.93 7.70
N PRO A 229 -4.69 -31.01 7.00
CA PRO A 229 -3.35 -31.17 6.44
C PRO A 229 -3.17 -30.42 5.11
N SER A 230 -3.59 -29.15 5.05
CA SER A 230 -3.51 -28.32 3.83
C SER A 230 -3.51 -26.83 4.16
N ARG A 231 -3.45 -25.99 3.11
CA ARG A 231 -3.75 -24.56 3.21
C ARG A 231 -5.25 -24.40 3.27
N PHE A 232 -5.75 -23.59 4.20
CA PHE A 232 -7.18 -23.38 4.36
C PHE A 232 -7.51 -21.91 4.11
N ILE A 233 -8.52 -21.68 3.27
CA ILE A 233 -8.98 -20.35 2.89
C ILE A 233 -10.34 -20.13 3.55
N ILE A 234 -10.46 -19.06 4.31
CA ILE A 234 -11.70 -18.68 4.98
C ILE A 234 -12.20 -17.38 4.37
N PRO A 235 -13.32 -17.39 3.63
CA PRO A 235 -13.92 -16.18 3.09
C PRO A 235 -14.54 -15.35 4.22
N MET A 236 -14.44 -14.02 4.12
CA MET A 236 -14.92 -13.10 5.16
C MET A 236 -16.42 -13.25 5.45
N GLY A 237 -17.23 -13.63 4.45
CA GLY A 237 -18.67 -13.86 4.64
C GLY A 237 -19.01 -14.96 5.66
N ASN A 238 -18.06 -15.84 5.99
CA ASN A 238 -18.24 -16.88 7.00
C ASN A 238 -17.62 -16.52 8.35
N ILE A 239 -16.84 -15.44 8.43
CA ILE A 239 -16.10 -15.02 9.63
C ILE A 239 -17.01 -14.16 10.50
N ILE A 240 -17.18 -14.58 11.76
CA ILE A 240 -17.87 -13.79 12.79
C ILE A 240 -16.86 -12.89 13.51
N ASN A 241 -15.70 -13.43 13.89
CA ASN A 241 -14.68 -12.70 14.64
C ASN A 241 -13.26 -13.22 14.33
N LEU A 242 -12.28 -12.35 14.57
CA LEU A 242 -10.85 -12.61 14.40
C LEU A 242 -10.11 -12.25 15.68
N ASN A 243 -9.37 -13.20 16.22
CA ASN A 243 -8.34 -12.94 17.22
C ASN A 243 -6.96 -13.07 16.58
N ILE A 244 -6.04 -12.15 16.87
CA ILE A 244 -4.73 -12.07 16.23
C ILE A 244 -3.66 -12.08 17.31
N ASN A 245 -2.79 -13.08 17.26
CA ASN A 245 -1.70 -13.28 18.21
C ASN A 245 -0.36 -13.12 17.49
N TYR A 246 0.45 -12.19 17.98
CA TYR A 246 1.81 -11.92 17.49
C TYR A 246 2.81 -12.74 18.30
N ILE A 247 3.58 -13.61 17.63
CA ILE A 247 4.50 -14.54 18.30
C ILE A 247 5.94 -14.22 17.88
N GLY A 248 6.78 -13.92 18.87
CA GLY A 248 8.23 -13.84 18.74
C GLY A 248 8.88 -15.14 19.21
N LEU A 249 9.89 -15.62 18.47
CA LEU A 249 10.76 -16.71 18.90
C LEU A 249 11.96 -16.09 19.61
N ILE A 250 12.20 -16.51 20.84
CA ILE A 250 13.45 -16.23 21.55
C ILE A 250 14.39 -17.38 21.18
N GLU A 251 15.49 -17.10 20.49
CA GLU A 251 16.54 -18.10 20.32
C GLU A 251 17.21 -18.31 21.68
N GLU A 252 16.95 -19.47 22.31
CA GLU A 252 17.76 -19.91 23.43
C GLU A 252 19.17 -20.20 22.90
N THR A 253 20.12 -19.32 23.22
CA THR A 253 21.54 -19.60 22.99
C THR A 253 21.93 -20.68 24.01
N SER A 254 21.97 -21.94 23.59
CA SER A 254 22.51 -23.01 24.42
C SER A 254 24.01 -22.77 24.61
N SER A 255 24.37 -22.15 25.73
CA SER A 255 25.74 -22.12 26.24
C SER A 255 26.17 -23.56 26.54
N ASN A 256 26.83 -24.20 25.58
CA ASN A 256 27.62 -25.42 25.78
C ASN A 256 28.90 -25.09 26.60
N GLU A 257 28.75 -24.56 27.81
CA GLU A 257 29.87 -24.35 28.75
C GLU A 257 29.86 -25.33 29.93
N ASP A 258 28.81 -26.13 30.12
CA ASP A 258 28.71 -27.03 31.29
C ASP A 258 29.20 -28.48 31.04
N LEU A 259 29.80 -28.80 29.88
CA LEU A 259 30.31 -30.16 29.59
C LEU A 259 31.84 -30.31 29.67
N THR A 260 32.61 -29.23 29.83
CA THR A 260 34.07 -29.32 29.95
C THR A 260 34.57 -29.51 31.38
N ASP A 261 33.80 -29.11 32.41
CA ASP A 261 34.22 -29.24 33.81
C ASP A 261 34.00 -30.65 34.40
N ALA A 262 33.26 -31.51 33.71
CA ALA A 262 33.01 -32.89 34.16
C ALA A 262 34.05 -33.91 33.69
N ILE A 263 34.95 -33.54 32.76
CA ILE A 263 35.99 -34.44 32.23
C ILE A 263 37.35 -34.25 32.93
N GLU A 264 37.55 -33.16 33.68
CA GLU A 264 38.76 -32.97 34.51
C GLU A 264 38.67 -33.59 35.92
N MET A 265 37.60 -34.33 36.24
CA MET A 265 37.43 -35.04 37.52
C MET A 265 37.38 -36.58 37.40
N ILE A 266 38.06 -37.17 36.40
CA ILE A 266 38.37 -38.61 36.33
C ILE A 266 39.87 -38.77 36.08
#